data_AF-A0A1S2FVW2-F1
#
_entry.id   AF-A0A1S2FVW2-F1
#
_cell.length_a   1.000
_cell.length_b   1.000
_cell.length_c   1.000
_cell.angle_alpha   90.00
_cell.angle_beta   90.00
_cell.angle_gamma   90.00
#
_symmetry.space_group_name_H-M   'P 1'
#
loop_
_entity.id
_entity.type
_entity.pdbx_description
1 polymer ?
#
loop_
_entity_poly.entity_id
_entity_poly.type
_entity_poly.pdbx_seq_one_letter_code
_entity_poly.pdbx_strand_id
1 'polypeptide(L)'
;YKGTIKNFVDSNQVCPFGKVGDQLFVQETYGTKIRSLGGTPHESFVYKADNPNEIAYYDCKGMGYPVRWKPSSRMPRKASRILLEITNISLELLNNISEESAKAEGIVETIKGWKPYQASKRLCSSPELAFKLLWEQYKGSKSWNENPWVWVIEFKVIQGGDQ
;
A
#
# COMPACT_ATOMS: atom_id res chain seq x y z
N TYR A 1 -33.93 29.74 -9.60
CA TYR A 1 -33.40 28.87 -10.67
C TYR A 1 -32.97 27.54 -10.05
N LYS A 2 -33.90 26.58 -10.00
CA LYS A 2 -33.65 25.20 -9.58
C LYS A 2 -33.16 24.43 -10.80
N GLY A 3 -31.84 24.42 -11.01
CA GLY A 3 -31.18 23.64 -12.05
C GLY A 3 -30.72 22.31 -11.47
N THR A 4 -31.54 21.27 -11.66
CA THR A 4 -31.22 19.88 -11.32
C THR A 4 -30.06 19.40 -12.19
N ILE A 5 -28.83 19.42 -11.67
CA ILE A 5 -27.69 18.76 -12.31
C ILE A 5 -27.87 17.25 -12.13
N LYS A 6 -28.23 16.56 -13.22
CA LYS A 6 -28.75 15.19 -13.24
C LYS A 6 -27.71 14.05 -13.08
N ASN A 7 -26.43 14.33 -12.83
CA ASN A 7 -25.38 13.30 -12.82
C ASN A 7 -24.38 13.47 -11.66
N PHE A 8 -24.84 13.73 -10.43
CA PHE A 8 -23.98 13.46 -9.27
C PHE A 8 -24.03 11.96 -9.00
N VAL A 9 -23.07 11.23 -9.57
CA VAL A 9 -22.76 9.89 -9.11
C VAL A 9 -22.12 10.08 -7.73
N ASP A 10 -22.77 9.58 -6.69
CA ASP A 10 -22.19 9.57 -5.35
C ASP A 10 -20.90 8.75 -5.42
N SER A 11 -19.75 9.42 -5.25
CA SER A 11 -18.42 8.79 -5.30
C SER A 11 -18.33 7.62 -4.31
N ASN A 12 -19.06 7.71 -3.20
CA ASN A 12 -19.16 6.66 -2.18
C ASN A 12 -19.97 5.43 -2.63
N GLN A 13 -20.75 5.51 -3.71
CA GLN A 13 -21.51 4.36 -4.22
C GLN A 13 -20.83 3.66 -5.41
N VAL A 14 -19.88 4.32 -6.08
CA VAL A 14 -19.29 3.82 -7.33
C VAL A 14 -17.79 3.53 -7.24
N CYS A 15 -17.14 3.90 -6.12
CA CYS A 15 -15.74 3.56 -5.91
C CYS A 15 -15.54 2.03 -5.89
N PRO A 16 -14.66 1.48 -6.74
CA PRO A 16 -14.42 0.04 -6.80
C PRO A 16 -13.68 -0.50 -5.56
N PHE A 17 -13.10 0.41 -4.75
CA PHE A 17 -12.31 0.06 -3.57
C PHE A 17 -13.12 -0.02 -2.28
N GLY A 18 -14.39 0.40 -2.30
CA GLY A 18 -15.28 0.38 -1.13
C GLY A 18 -15.92 1.73 -0.87
N LYS A 19 -16.50 1.89 0.31
CA LYS A 19 -17.17 3.09 0.79
C LYS A 19 -16.44 3.67 2.00
N VAL A 20 -16.71 4.93 2.31
CA VAL A 20 -16.26 5.54 3.56
C VAL A 20 -16.78 4.70 4.74
N GLY A 21 -15.89 4.36 5.68
CA GLY A 21 -16.13 3.45 6.80
C GLY A 21 -15.75 1.99 6.54
N ASP A 22 -15.47 1.60 5.29
CA ASP A 22 -14.96 0.26 4.99
C ASP A 22 -13.52 0.10 5.47
N GLN A 23 -13.15 -1.15 5.80
CA GLN A 23 -11.81 -1.48 6.28
C GLN A 23 -10.98 -2.15 5.18
N LEU A 24 -9.84 -1.56 4.88
CA LEU A 24 -8.80 -2.16 4.06
C LEU A 24 -7.83 -2.96 4.95
N PHE A 25 -7.16 -3.95 4.36
CA PHE A 25 -6.01 -4.59 4.99
C PHE A 25 -4.81 -4.47 4.08
N VAL A 26 -3.66 -4.18 4.67
CA VAL A 26 -2.40 -4.28 3.96
C VAL A 26 -2.11 -5.75 3.69
N GLN A 27 -1.72 -6.05 2.45
CA GLN A 27 -1.33 -7.39 2.01
C GLN A 27 0.18 -7.47 1.79
N GLU A 28 0.82 -8.41 2.46
CA GLU A 28 2.25 -8.63 2.39
C GLU A 28 2.57 -10.04 1.88
N THR A 29 3.77 -10.22 1.31
CA THR A 29 4.26 -11.57 1.01
C THR A 29 4.48 -12.30 2.33
N TYR A 30 3.75 -13.38 2.55
CA TYR A 30 3.66 -14.05 3.84
C TYR A 30 4.03 -15.53 3.74
N GLY A 31 4.34 -16.13 4.87
CA GLY A 31 4.61 -17.55 5.00
C GLY A 31 4.18 -18.06 6.36
N THR A 32 4.44 -19.33 6.62
CA THR A 32 4.13 -19.99 7.90
C THR A 32 5.40 -20.59 8.47
N LYS A 33 5.63 -20.34 9.75
CA LYS A 33 6.69 -20.93 10.55
C LYS A 33 6.06 -21.91 11.53
N ILE A 34 6.64 -23.10 11.63
CA ILE A 34 6.20 -24.15 12.53
C ILE A 34 7.24 -24.24 13.65
N ARG A 35 6.81 -24.01 14.89
CA ARG A 35 7.61 -24.25 16.09
C ARG A 35 7.04 -25.45 16.83
N SER A 36 7.88 -26.44 17.11
CA SER A 36 7.52 -27.53 18.01
C SER A 36 7.87 -27.09 19.43
N LEU A 37 6.85 -26.77 20.23
CA LEU A 37 6.99 -26.47 21.66
C LEU A 37 6.30 -27.61 22.42
N GLY A 38 7.06 -28.43 23.13
CA GLY A 38 6.50 -29.54 23.91
C GLY A 38 5.84 -30.66 23.10
N GLY A 39 6.20 -30.82 21.81
CA GLY A 39 5.66 -31.85 20.94
C GLY A 39 4.38 -31.45 20.17
N THR A 40 3.82 -30.27 20.43
CA THR A 40 2.72 -29.71 19.64
C THR A 40 3.23 -28.74 18.58
N PRO A 41 2.94 -28.96 17.29
CA PRO A 41 3.26 -28.00 16.23
C PRO A 41 2.42 -26.74 16.37
N HIS A 42 3.08 -25.60 16.57
CA HIS A 42 2.45 -24.28 16.53
C HIS A 42 2.80 -23.57 15.24
N GLU A 43 1.78 -23.20 14.48
CA GLU A 43 1.91 -22.41 13.26
C GLU A 43 1.78 -20.92 13.57
N SER A 44 2.74 -20.13 13.11
CA SER A 44 2.71 -18.66 13.17
C SER A 44 2.97 -18.05 11.80
N PHE A 45 2.30 -16.94 11.49
CA PHE A 45 2.56 -16.19 10.27
C PHE A 45 3.89 -15.45 10.36
N VAL A 46 4.63 -15.43 9.25
CA VAL A 46 5.88 -14.68 9.07
C VAL A 46 5.82 -13.90 7.76
N TYR A 47 6.54 -12.78 7.69
CA TYR A 47 6.44 -11.84 6.57
C TYR A 47 7.80 -11.63 5.93
N LYS A 48 7.83 -11.59 4.60
CA LYS A 48 9.08 -11.48 3.84
C LYS A 48 9.75 -10.12 4.04
N ALA A 49 8.97 -9.09 4.35
CA ALA A 49 9.44 -7.74 4.64
C ALA A 49 10.34 -7.71 5.88
N ASP A 50 10.01 -8.52 6.91
CA ASP A 50 10.78 -8.57 8.16
C ASP A 50 12.10 -9.32 7.96
N ASN A 51 12.02 -10.55 7.43
CA ASN A 51 13.19 -11.40 7.18
C ASN A 51 12.98 -12.30 5.94
N PRO A 52 13.64 -11.99 4.80
CA PRO A 52 13.49 -12.79 3.58
C PRO A 52 14.03 -14.22 3.68
N ASN A 53 15.00 -14.44 4.59
CA ASN A 53 15.71 -15.70 4.77
C ASN A 53 15.21 -16.49 5.99
N GLU A 54 13.96 -16.24 6.40
CA GLU A 54 13.36 -16.90 7.56
C GLU A 54 13.28 -18.43 7.39
N ILE A 55 13.57 -19.15 8.47
CA ILE A 55 13.50 -20.62 8.53
C ILE A 55 12.12 -21.04 9.06
N ALA A 56 11.45 -21.92 8.32
CA ALA A 56 10.11 -22.40 8.62
C ALA A 56 10.09 -23.40 9.77
N TYR A 57 10.99 -24.38 9.75
CA TYR A 57 11.12 -25.40 10.77
C TYR A 57 12.51 -26.06 10.69
N TYR A 58 12.88 -26.76 11.76
CA TYR A 58 14.09 -27.59 11.82
C TYR A 58 13.68 -29.06 11.85
N ASP A 59 14.43 -29.92 11.18
CA ASP A 59 14.27 -31.36 11.32
C ASP A 59 14.91 -31.89 12.63
N CYS A 60 14.76 -33.20 12.87
CA CYS A 60 15.38 -33.88 14.01
C CYS A 60 16.92 -33.91 13.97
N LYS A 61 17.54 -33.54 12.84
CA LYS A 61 18.98 -33.44 12.65
C LYS A 61 19.48 -31.99 12.77
N GLY A 62 18.60 -31.04 13.07
CA GLY A 62 18.93 -29.62 13.20
C GLY A 62 19.06 -28.87 11.87
N MET A 63 18.69 -29.47 10.74
CA MET A 63 18.67 -28.79 9.44
C MET A 63 17.44 -27.89 9.33
N GLY A 64 17.67 -26.60 9.05
CA GLY A 64 16.63 -25.60 8.86
C GLY A 64 16.10 -25.56 7.43
N TYR A 65 14.79 -25.63 7.26
CA TYR A 65 14.13 -25.49 5.96
C TYR A 65 13.58 -24.08 5.80
N PRO A 66 13.84 -23.38 4.67
CA PRO A 66 13.39 -22.02 4.48
C PRO A 66 11.87 -21.92 4.35
N VAL A 67 11.32 -20.75 4.69
CA VAL A 67 9.90 -20.43 4.54
C VAL A 67 9.48 -20.50 3.07
N ARG A 68 8.37 -21.20 2.82
CA ARG A 68 7.68 -21.18 1.52
C ARG A 68 6.84 -19.92 1.43
N TRP A 69 7.38 -18.90 0.79
CA TRP A 69 6.70 -17.62 0.59
C TRP A 69 5.47 -17.76 -0.32
N LYS A 70 4.36 -17.15 0.12
CA LYS A 70 3.11 -17.00 -0.62
C LYS A 70 2.94 -15.52 -1.01
N PRO A 71 2.47 -15.24 -2.23
CA PRO A 71 2.28 -13.86 -2.70
C PRO A 71 1.23 -13.13 -1.86
N SER A 72 1.37 -11.81 -1.78
CA SER A 72 0.44 -10.92 -1.04
C SER A 72 -1.02 -11.05 -1.51
N SER A 73 -1.24 -11.27 -2.82
CA SER A 73 -2.58 -11.47 -3.39
C SER A 73 -3.34 -12.68 -2.86
N ARG A 74 -2.65 -13.65 -2.24
CA ARG A 74 -3.26 -14.83 -1.58
C ARG A 74 -3.26 -14.72 -0.06
N MET A 75 -3.00 -13.53 0.49
CA MET A 75 -2.94 -13.33 1.93
C MET A 75 -4.35 -13.30 2.53
N PRO A 76 -4.69 -14.19 3.49
CA PRO A 76 -5.96 -14.14 4.17
C PRO A 76 -6.02 -12.97 5.15
N ARG A 77 -7.23 -12.48 5.44
CA ARG A 77 -7.45 -11.38 6.41
C ARG A 77 -6.84 -11.65 7.78
N LYS A 78 -6.85 -12.91 8.25
CA LYS A 78 -6.26 -13.32 9.54
C LYS A 78 -4.74 -13.11 9.64
N ALA A 79 -4.06 -13.04 8.49
CA ALA A 79 -2.63 -12.80 8.42
C ALA A 79 -2.31 -11.31 8.17
N SER A 80 -3.28 -10.40 8.13
CA SER A 80 -2.96 -8.99 8.05
C SER A 80 -2.60 -8.44 9.42
N ARG A 81 -1.49 -7.71 9.48
CA ARG A 81 -1.04 -7.00 10.69
C ARG A 81 -1.57 -5.56 10.75
N ILE A 82 -1.83 -4.96 9.59
CA ILE A 82 -2.16 -3.55 9.46
C ILE A 82 -3.57 -3.40 8.89
N LEU A 83 -4.44 -2.73 9.66
CA LEU A 83 -5.81 -2.42 9.27
C LEU A 83 -5.98 -0.92 9.06
N LEU A 84 -6.61 -0.56 7.95
CA LEU A 84 -6.85 0.82 7.55
C LEU A 84 -8.37 1.04 7.44
N GLU A 85 -8.87 2.19 7.87
CA GLU A 85 -10.26 2.63 7.67
C GLU A 85 -10.28 3.69 6.58
N ILE A 86 -11.17 3.56 5.60
CA ILE A 86 -11.39 4.62 4.60
C ILE A 86 -12.15 5.77 5.27
N THR A 87 -11.55 6.95 5.30
CA THR A 87 -12.15 8.16 5.88
C THR A 87 -12.81 9.04 4.83
N ASN A 88 -12.30 9.03 3.59
CA ASN A 88 -12.82 9.87 2.52
C ASN A 88 -12.50 9.25 1.15
N ILE A 89 -13.36 9.53 0.16
CA ILE A 89 -13.18 9.12 -1.23
C ILE A 89 -13.55 10.30 -2.14
N SER A 90 -12.57 10.84 -2.86
CA SER A 90 -12.76 11.90 -3.85
C SER A 90 -12.31 11.45 -5.25
N LEU A 91 -12.84 12.14 -6.28
CA LEU A 91 -12.39 12.02 -7.67
C LEU A 91 -11.67 13.32 -8.04
N GLU A 92 -10.41 13.22 -8.40
CA GLU A 92 -9.56 14.36 -8.72
C GLU A 92 -8.87 14.17 -10.07
N LEU A 93 -8.48 15.27 -10.70
CA LEU A 93 -7.64 15.23 -11.88
C LEU A 93 -6.19 15.06 -11.47
N LEU A 94 -5.47 14.16 -12.13
CA LEU A 94 -4.07 13.84 -11.83
C LEU A 94 -3.16 15.09 -11.78
N ASN A 95 -3.34 16.04 -12.69
CA ASN A 95 -2.52 17.25 -12.76
C ASN A 95 -2.82 18.27 -11.67
N ASN A 96 -3.91 18.12 -10.92
CA ASN A 96 -4.30 19.03 -9.85
C ASN A 96 -3.77 18.59 -8.48
N ILE A 97 -2.74 17.74 -8.45
CA ILE A 97 -2.14 17.27 -7.21
C ILE A 97 -1.52 18.44 -6.43
N SER A 98 -1.84 18.50 -5.13
CA SER A 98 -1.23 19.45 -4.19
C SER A 98 0.12 18.96 -3.67
N GLU A 99 0.94 19.86 -3.15
CA GLU A 99 2.19 19.51 -2.48
C GLU A 99 1.94 18.60 -1.27
N GLU A 100 0.90 18.88 -0.49
CA GLU A 100 0.52 18.07 0.68
C GLU A 100 0.13 16.65 0.27
N SER A 101 -0.67 16.52 -0.79
CA SER A 101 -1.05 15.21 -1.35
C SER A 101 0.17 14.46 -1.87
N ALA A 102 1.09 15.13 -2.57
CA ALA A 102 2.32 14.50 -3.05
C ALA A 102 3.18 13.98 -1.88
N LYS A 103 3.29 14.74 -0.78
CA LYS A 103 3.98 14.28 0.44
C LYS A 103 3.29 13.07 1.07
N ALA A 104 1.95 13.09 1.15
CA ALA A 104 1.16 11.99 1.69
C ALA A 104 1.33 10.68 0.89
N GLU A 105 1.51 10.78 -0.43
CA GLU A 105 1.81 9.64 -1.33
C GLU A 105 3.24 9.08 -1.15
N GLY A 106 4.03 9.63 -0.23
CA GLY A 106 5.37 9.14 0.09
C GLY A 106 6.49 9.84 -0.69
N ILE A 107 6.26 11.06 -1.17
CA ILE A 107 7.34 11.95 -1.60
C ILE A 107 7.99 12.58 -0.37
N VAL A 108 9.29 12.34 -0.20
CA VAL A 108 10.04 12.76 0.98
C VAL A 108 11.01 13.87 0.62
N GLU A 109 11.07 14.88 1.48
CA GLU A 109 12.05 15.95 1.40
C GLU A 109 13.43 15.44 1.80
N THR A 110 14.44 15.76 1.00
CA THR A 110 15.85 15.48 1.30
C THR A 110 16.62 16.80 1.23
N ILE A 111 17.79 16.86 1.89
CA ILE A 111 18.72 18.01 1.87
C ILE A 111 19.01 18.54 0.45
N LYS A 112 18.91 17.67 -0.57
CA LYS A 112 19.22 17.97 -1.98
C LYS A 112 17.98 18.09 -2.89
N GLY A 113 16.76 18.06 -2.33
CA GLY A 113 15.50 18.10 -3.08
C GLY A 113 14.53 16.97 -2.74
N TRP A 114 13.51 16.79 -3.56
CA TRP A 114 12.40 15.86 -3.34
C TRP A 114 12.61 14.54 -4.06
N LYS A 115 12.23 13.42 -3.44
CA LYS A 115 12.28 12.10 -4.08
C LYS A 115 11.19 11.16 -3.55
N PRO A 116 10.74 10.18 -4.33
CA PRO A 116 9.86 9.13 -3.83
C PRO A 116 10.61 8.24 -2.82
N TYR A 117 9.93 7.85 -1.75
CA TYR A 117 10.52 7.03 -0.67
C TYR A 117 11.13 5.72 -1.20
N GLN A 118 10.43 5.04 -2.11
CA GLN A 118 10.82 3.70 -2.58
C GLN A 118 11.56 3.67 -3.92
N ALA A 119 11.50 4.72 -4.75
CA ALA A 119 11.59 4.48 -6.20
C ALA A 119 12.68 5.20 -6.99
N SER A 120 13.46 6.16 -6.47
CA SER A 120 14.59 6.68 -7.27
C SER A 120 15.68 7.44 -6.50
N LYS A 121 16.90 7.45 -7.07
CA LYS A 121 17.98 8.40 -6.73
C LYS A 121 17.80 9.77 -7.40
N ARG A 122 16.71 9.99 -8.15
CA ARG A 122 16.50 11.25 -8.88
C ARG A 122 15.88 12.26 -7.93
N LEU A 123 16.64 13.30 -7.67
CA LEU A 123 16.20 14.46 -6.90
C LEU A 123 15.45 15.40 -7.82
N CYS A 124 14.30 15.86 -7.37
CA CYS A 124 13.46 16.82 -8.05
C CYS A 124 13.43 18.14 -7.28
N SER A 125 13.20 19.23 -8.00
CA SER A 125 13.08 20.57 -7.42
C SER A 125 11.76 20.76 -6.66
N SER A 126 10.71 20.01 -7.02
CA SER A 126 9.40 20.09 -6.37
C SER A 126 8.78 18.70 -6.14
N PRO A 127 7.90 18.56 -5.14
CA PRO A 127 7.27 17.29 -4.80
C PRO A 127 6.29 16.80 -5.88
N GLU A 128 5.61 17.69 -6.58
CA GLU A 128 4.70 17.34 -7.68
C GLU A 128 5.46 16.75 -8.86
N LEU A 129 6.67 17.27 -9.14
CA LEU A 129 7.54 16.75 -10.19
C LEU A 129 8.08 15.36 -9.81
N ALA A 130 8.41 15.16 -8.54
CA ALA A 130 8.79 13.83 -8.02
C ALA A 130 7.63 12.83 -8.15
N PHE A 131 6.40 13.25 -7.84
CA PHE A 131 5.20 12.43 -8.01
C PHE A 131 4.91 12.11 -9.48
N LYS A 132 5.03 13.10 -10.38
CA LYS A 132 4.89 12.88 -11.82
C LYS A 132 5.84 11.80 -12.34
N LEU A 133 7.11 11.86 -11.96
CA LEU A 133 8.09 10.86 -12.38
C LEU A 133 7.77 9.48 -11.82
N LEU A 134 7.30 9.42 -10.57
CA LEU A 134 6.82 8.17 -9.96
C LEU A 134 5.64 7.59 -10.74
N TRP A 135 4.67 8.43 -11.10
CA TRP A 135 3.51 8.02 -11.88
C TRP A 135 3.90 7.45 -13.25
N GLU A 136 4.74 8.17 -13.99
CA GLU A 136 5.21 7.72 -15.31
C GLU A 136 6.05 6.43 -15.22
N GLN A 137 6.75 6.20 -14.11
CA GLN A 137 7.48 4.95 -13.88
C GLN A 137 6.53 3.75 -13.77
N TYR A 138 5.35 3.91 -13.16
CA TYR A 138 4.39 2.80 -12.98
C TYR A 138 3.40 2.67 -14.14
N LYS A 139 2.92 3.78 -14.69
CA LYS A 139 1.88 3.80 -15.74
C LYS A 139 2.43 3.94 -17.15
N GLY A 140 3.73 4.19 -17.28
CA GLY A 140 4.43 4.36 -18.55
C GLY A 140 4.69 5.82 -18.90
N SER A 141 5.67 6.04 -19.77
CA SER A 141 6.06 7.36 -20.25
C SER A 141 4.90 8.07 -20.94
N LYS A 142 4.66 9.36 -20.62
CA LYS A 142 3.57 10.22 -21.13
C LYS A 142 2.18 10.00 -20.51
N SER A 143 2.00 9.02 -19.61
CA SER A 143 0.73 8.82 -18.90
C SER A 143 0.28 10.04 -18.08
N TRP A 144 1.22 10.91 -17.68
CA TRP A 144 0.91 12.17 -17.03
C TRP A 144 0.11 13.13 -17.92
N ASN A 145 0.43 13.18 -19.22
CA ASN A 145 -0.20 14.13 -20.14
C ASN A 145 -1.65 13.76 -20.48
N GLU A 146 -2.06 12.51 -20.21
CA GLU A 146 -3.44 12.06 -20.39
C GLU A 146 -4.39 12.71 -19.37
N ASN A 147 -3.85 13.18 -18.23
CA ASN A 147 -4.59 13.80 -17.14
C ASN A 147 -5.91 13.08 -16.79
N PRO A 148 -5.87 11.76 -16.49
CA PRO A 148 -7.08 11.02 -16.19
C PRO A 148 -7.69 11.45 -14.85
N TRP A 149 -8.98 11.16 -14.69
CA TRP A 149 -9.62 11.17 -13.37
C TRP A 149 -9.09 10.01 -12.53
N VAL A 150 -8.62 10.34 -11.33
CA VAL A 150 -8.09 9.38 -10.36
C VAL A 150 -8.94 9.39 -9.10
N TRP A 151 -9.07 8.21 -8.50
CA TRP A 151 -9.68 8.07 -7.18
C TRP A 151 -8.63 8.39 -6.12
N VAL A 152 -8.94 9.35 -5.26
CA VAL A 152 -8.14 9.69 -4.09
C VAL A 152 -8.85 9.10 -2.87
N ILE A 153 -8.13 8.25 -2.14
CA ILE A 153 -8.66 7.53 -0.99
C ILE A 153 -7.87 7.95 0.23
N GLU A 154 -8.53 8.64 1.15
CA GLU A 154 -7.95 8.96 2.45
C GLU A 154 -8.28 7.85 3.44
N PHE A 155 -7.31 7.49 4.27
CA PHE A 155 -7.48 6.46 5.27
C PHE A 155 -6.72 6.77 6.55
N LYS A 156 -7.15 6.15 7.64
CA LYS A 156 -6.44 6.15 8.94
C LYS A 156 -6.05 4.74 9.32
N VAL A 157 -4.93 4.59 10.03
CA VAL A 157 -4.50 3.30 10.59
C VAL A 157 -5.30 3.01 11.85
N ILE A 158 -5.97 1.85 11.90
CA ILE A 158 -6.73 1.39 13.07
C ILE A 158 -5.90 0.40 13.91
N GLN A 159 -5.02 -0.37 13.26
CA GLN A 159 -4.22 -1.42 13.90
C GLN A 159 -2.88 -1.59 13.19
N GLY A 160 -1.81 -1.81 13.94
CA GLY A 160 -0.52 -2.29 13.42
C GLY A 160 0.43 -1.25 12.84
N GLY A 161 0.19 0.05 13.09
CA GLY A 161 1.02 1.15 12.58
C GLY A 161 2.28 1.48 13.41
N ASP A 162 2.44 0.86 14.59
CA ASP A 162 3.60 1.08 15.46
C ASP A 162 4.65 -0.01 15.20
N GLN A 163 5.48 0.16 14.17
CA GLN A 163 6.69 -0.64 13.94
C GLN A 163 7.88 0.26 13.64
#